data_AF-A0A9D6PRR4-F1
#
_entry.id   AF-A0A9D6PRR4-F1
#
_cell.length_a   1.000
_cell.length_b   1.000
_cell.length_c   1.000
_cell.angle_alpha   90.00
_cell.angle_beta   90.00
_cell.angle_gamma   90.00
#
_symmetry.space_group_name_H-M   'P 1'
#
loop_
_entity.id
_entity.type
_entity.pdbx_description
1 polymer ?
#
loop_
_entity_poly.entity_id
_entity_poly.type
_entity_poly.pdbx_seq_one_letter_code
_entity_poly.pdbx_strand_id
1 'polypeptide(L)'
;MLTSPPVNNAPGIRFEFLNWVASDAMPRDQTQSTLLHEPKFRVSNIDPMSGHDIENASKQPSLVDGNLTIYFESEKTRTAFKDMPLNHPYLHLPFPAADNDDRGG
;
A
#
# COMPACT_ATOMS: atom_id res chain seq x y z
N MET A 1 10.53 -58.98 -26.78
CA MET A 1 11.06 -58.64 -25.45
C MET A 1 10.28 -57.43 -24.95
N LEU A 2 9.49 -57.57 -23.89
CA LEU A 2 8.65 -56.49 -23.33
C LEU A 2 9.34 -55.97 -22.07
N THR A 3 9.74 -54.70 -22.09
CA THR A 3 10.39 -54.03 -20.96
C THR A 3 9.32 -53.46 -20.04
N SER A 4 9.26 -53.94 -18.80
CA SER A 4 8.36 -53.38 -17.78
C SER A 4 8.78 -51.94 -17.42
N PRO A 5 7.82 -51.01 -17.20
CA PRO A 5 8.15 -49.64 -16.80
C PRO A 5 8.69 -49.60 -15.36
N PRO A 6 9.57 -48.63 -15.03
CA PRO A 6 10.11 -48.49 -13.68
C PRO A 6 9.00 -48.13 -12.69
N VAL A 7 8.95 -48.87 -11.58
CA VAL A 7 8.04 -48.57 -10.46
C VAL A 7 8.63 -47.40 -9.68
N ASN A 8 7.96 -46.25 -9.75
CA ASN A 8 8.32 -45.07 -8.95
C ASN A 8 7.93 -45.31 -7.49
N ASN A 9 8.89 -45.70 -6.66
CA ASN A 9 8.73 -45.87 -5.21
C ASN A 9 8.80 -44.54 -4.43
N ALA A 10 8.20 -43.47 -4.95
CA ALA A 10 8.05 -42.26 -4.14
C ALA A 10 7.01 -42.56 -3.04
N PRO A 11 7.32 -42.37 -1.75
CA PRO A 11 6.33 -42.55 -0.69
C PRO A 11 5.17 -41.58 -0.95
N GLY A 12 3.95 -42.12 -1.05
CA GLY A 12 2.75 -41.30 -1.19
C GLY A 12 2.65 -40.31 -0.04
N ILE A 13 2.35 -39.04 -0.36
CA ILE A 13 2.12 -38.01 0.65
C ILE A 13 0.97 -38.47 1.54
N ARG A 14 1.28 -38.76 2.81
CA ARG A 14 0.28 -39.23 3.77
C ARG A 14 -0.36 -38.02 4.45
N PHE A 15 -1.42 -37.50 3.84
CA PHE A 15 -2.19 -36.36 4.34
C PHE A 15 -2.73 -36.55 5.76
N GLU A 16 -2.94 -37.79 6.17
CA GLU A 16 -3.31 -38.22 7.52
C GLU A 16 -2.30 -37.85 8.63
N PHE A 17 -1.02 -37.62 8.29
CA PHE A 17 -0.01 -37.11 9.24
C PHE A 17 0.34 -35.63 9.04
N LEU A 18 -0.21 -35.00 8.00
CA LEU A 18 -0.17 -33.55 7.86
C LEU A 18 -1.20 -32.97 8.83
N ASN A 19 -0.77 -32.84 10.07
CA ASN A 19 -1.49 -32.15 11.14
C ASN A 19 -1.84 -30.74 10.64
N TRP A 20 -3.03 -30.59 10.05
CA TRP A 20 -3.62 -29.30 9.68
C TRP A 20 -4.04 -28.58 10.97
N VAL A 21 -3.07 -28.17 11.78
CA VAL A 21 -3.27 -27.44 13.05
C VAL A 21 -3.51 -25.95 12.76
N ALA A 22 -4.32 -25.66 11.74
CA ALA A 22 -4.62 -24.30 11.29
C ALA A 22 -6.05 -24.18 10.74
N SER A 23 -6.98 -25.04 11.18
CA SER A 23 -8.39 -24.98 10.79
C SER A 23 -9.20 -23.95 11.57
N ASP A 24 -8.73 -23.51 12.73
CA ASP A 24 -9.42 -22.49 13.51
C ASP A 24 -9.00 -21.10 13.06
N ALA A 25 -9.98 -20.31 12.61
CA ALA A 25 -9.79 -18.90 12.28
C ALA A 25 -9.17 -18.19 13.50
N MET A 26 -8.04 -17.53 13.29
CA MET A 26 -7.43 -16.73 14.35
C MET A 26 -8.38 -15.59 14.72
N PRO A 27 -8.33 -15.04 15.94
CA PRO A 27 -9.17 -13.89 16.31
C PRO A 27 -9.07 -12.70 15.33
N ARG A 28 -7.92 -12.51 14.67
CA ARG A 28 -7.73 -11.47 13.64
C ARG A 28 -8.52 -11.71 12.34
N ASP A 29 -8.95 -12.95 12.10
CA ASP A 29 -9.68 -13.35 10.89
C ASP A 29 -11.21 -13.24 11.10
N GLN A 30 -11.65 -13.04 12.35
CA GLN A 30 -13.07 -12.97 12.71
C GLN A 30 -13.72 -11.64 12.31
N THR A 31 -12.93 -10.59 12.13
CA THR A 31 -13.42 -9.27 11.74
C THR A 31 -12.48 -8.65 10.71
N GLN A 32 -13.05 -7.81 9.84
CA GLN A 32 -12.26 -7.02 8.90
C GLN A 32 -11.32 -6.10 9.68
N SER A 33 -10.04 -6.08 9.27
CA SER A 33 -9.05 -5.18 9.85
C SER A 33 -9.46 -3.72 9.63
N THR A 34 -9.70 -2.99 10.71
CA THR A 34 -9.96 -1.54 10.66
C THR A 34 -8.71 -0.75 10.30
N LEU A 35 -7.53 -1.26 10.69
CA LEU A 35 -6.24 -0.60 10.46
C LEU A 35 -5.86 -0.53 8.97
N LEU A 36 -6.40 -1.40 8.13
CA LEU A 36 -6.19 -1.34 6.68
C LEU A 36 -6.86 -0.11 6.05
N HIS A 37 -8.01 0.29 6.59
CA HIS A 37 -8.81 1.40 6.07
C HIS A 37 -8.56 2.72 6.80
N GLU A 38 -7.86 2.69 7.94
CA GLU A 38 -7.49 3.85 8.75
C GLU A 38 -5.98 3.87 9.04
N PRO A 39 -5.13 4.03 8.01
CA PRO A 39 -3.69 4.08 8.22
C PRO A 39 -3.31 5.31 9.07
N LYS A 40 -2.63 5.08 10.18
CA LYS A 40 -2.17 6.15 11.10
C LYS A 40 -1.08 7.03 10.47
N PHE A 41 -0.24 6.44 9.63
CA PHE A 41 0.85 7.12 8.94
C PHE A 41 0.94 6.58 7.52
N ARG A 42 1.12 7.47 6.55
CA ARG A 42 1.29 7.14 5.14
C ARG A 42 2.62 7.72 4.65
N VAL A 43 3.26 7.01 3.74
CA VAL A 43 4.51 7.44 3.11
C VAL A 43 4.35 7.32 1.60
N SER A 44 4.69 8.38 0.88
CA SER A 44 4.87 8.36 -0.57
C SER A 44 6.35 8.47 -0.89
N ASN A 45 6.89 7.45 -1.54
CA ASN A 45 8.27 7.38 -2.03
C ASN A 45 8.38 7.68 -3.53
N ILE A 46 7.32 8.19 -4.15
CA ILE A 46 7.33 8.62 -5.55
C ILE A 46 7.40 10.13 -5.56
N ASP A 47 8.38 10.70 -6.25
CA ASP A 47 8.45 12.15 -6.42
C ASP A 47 7.23 12.60 -7.25
N PRO A 48 6.34 13.44 -6.70
CA PRO A 48 5.12 13.84 -7.38
C PRO A 48 5.37 14.71 -8.62
N MET A 49 6.56 15.30 -8.75
CA MET A 49 6.91 16.15 -9.91
C MET A 49 7.53 15.36 -11.05
N SER A 50 8.35 14.35 -10.77
CA SER A 50 9.00 13.53 -11.80
C SER A 50 8.30 12.19 -12.06
N GLY A 51 7.54 11.68 -11.09
CA GLY A 51 6.91 10.36 -11.13
C GLY A 51 7.87 9.20 -10.89
N HIS A 52 9.12 9.48 -10.51
CA HIS A 52 10.13 8.44 -10.26
C HIS A 52 10.10 7.91 -8.84
N ASP A 53 10.39 6.62 -8.70
CA ASP A 53 10.59 5.99 -7.40
C ASP A 53 11.87 6.48 -6.71
N ILE A 54 11.76 6.75 -5.42
CA ILE A 54 12.86 7.17 -4.56
C ILE A 54 13.29 5.97 -3.71
N GLU A 55 14.40 5.33 -4.09
CA GLU A 55 14.92 4.14 -3.40
C GLU A 55 15.32 4.41 -1.94
N ASN A 56 15.85 5.59 -1.63
CA ASN A 56 16.30 5.98 -0.29
C ASN A 56 15.60 7.23 0.24
N ALA A 57 14.29 7.10 0.47
CA ALA A 57 13.43 8.18 0.92
C ALA A 57 13.95 8.91 2.18
N SER A 58 14.47 8.19 3.18
CA SER A 58 14.87 8.78 4.46
C SER A 58 15.99 9.83 4.38
N LYS A 59 16.78 9.85 3.30
CA LYS A 59 17.85 10.85 3.09
C LYS A 59 17.42 12.02 2.20
N GLN A 60 16.20 11.95 1.67
CA GLN A 60 15.70 12.86 0.67
C GLN A 60 14.80 13.92 1.29
N PRO A 61 14.68 15.09 0.62
CA PRO A 61 13.78 16.13 1.08
C PRO A 61 12.34 15.60 1.17
N SER A 62 11.62 16.05 2.19
CA SER A 62 10.25 15.62 2.43
C SER A 62 9.32 16.78 2.77
N LEU A 63 8.02 16.52 2.62
CA LEU A 63 6.91 17.37 3.02
C LEU A 63 5.94 16.53 3.84
N VAL A 64 5.50 17.06 4.98
CA VAL A 64 4.46 16.43 5.79
C VAL A 64 3.15 17.14 5.51
N ASP A 65 2.15 16.39 5.08
CA ASP A 65 0.78 16.83 4.83
C ASP A 65 -0.18 15.94 5.64
N GLY A 66 -0.67 16.46 6.77
CA GLY A 66 -1.47 15.68 7.72
C GLY A 66 -0.75 14.41 8.18
N ASN A 67 -1.28 13.24 7.84
CA ASN A 67 -0.68 11.94 8.15
C ASN A 67 0.13 11.32 7.01
N LEU A 68 0.34 12.06 5.91
CA LEU A 68 1.12 11.65 4.76
C LEU A 68 2.48 12.36 4.76
N THR A 69 3.56 11.59 4.68
CA THR A 69 4.90 12.12 4.38
C THR A 69 5.22 11.85 2.90
N ILE A 70 5.47 12.92 2.15
CA ILE A 70 5.83 12.87 0.73
C ILE A 70 7.33 13.12 0.60
N TYR A 71 8.05 12.22 -0.05
CA TYR A 71 9.47 12.38 -0.36
C TYR A 71 9.68 12.89 -1.79
N PHE A 72 10.77 13.62 -2.00
CA PHE A 72 11.12 14.23 -3.26
C PHE A 72 12.53 13.84 -3.66
N GLU A 73 12.79 13.66 -4.95
CA GLU A 73 14.12 13.31 -5.45
C GLU A 73 15.15 14.41 -5.15
N SER A 74 14.70 15.67 -5.09
CA SER A 74 15.56 16.84 -4.84
C SER A 74 14.82 18.01 -4.19
N GLU A 75 15.57 18.97 -3.65
CA GLU A 75 15.00 20.22 -3.12
C GLU A 75 14.30 21.05 -4.22
N LYS A 76 14.76 20.90 -5.46
CA LYS A 76 14.15 21.57 -6.63
C LYS A 76 12.74 21.06 -6.89
N THR A 77 12.54 19.74 -6.88
CA THR A 77 11.22 19.14 -7.10
C THR A 77 10.28 19.39 -5.92
N ARG A 78 10.79 19.38 -4.68
CA ARG A 78 10.01 19.81 -3.50
C ARG A 78 9.52 21.25 -3.63
N THR A 79 10.40 22.16 -4.05
CA THR A 79 10.06 23.57 -4.17
C THR A 79 9.06 23.79 -5.31
N ALA A 80 9.28 23.16 -6.47
CA ALA A 80 8.34 23.21 -7.59
C ALA A 80 6.95 22.69 -7.22
N PHE A 81 6.86 21.63 -6.41
CA PHE A 81 5.59 21.11 -5.91
C PHE A 81 4.87 22.11 -5.00
N LYS A 82 5.59 22.77 -4.09
CA LYS A 82 5.03 23.80 -3.20
C LYS A 82 4.57 25.05 -3.94
N ASP A 83 5.30 25.42 -4.99
CA ASP A 83 5.00 26.59 -5.81
C ASP A 83 3.89 26.31 -6.83
N MET A 84 3.49 25.04 -7.00
CA MET A 84 2.44 24.68 -7.94
C MET A 84 1.10 25.28 -7.48
N PRO A 85 0.46 26.14 -8.30
CA PRO A 85 -0.80 26.74 -7.93
C PRO A 85 -1.88 25.66 -7.78
N LEU A 86 -2.60 25.69 -6.66
CA LEU A 86 -3.75 24.82 -6.45
C LEU A 86 -4.86 25.22 -7.41
N ASN A 87 -4.98 24.50 -8.52
CA ASN A 87 -6.06 24.69 -9.50
C ASN A 87 -7.24 23.77 -9.16
N HIS A 88 -7.84 23.98 -7.98
CA HIS A 88 -9.09 23.32 -7.66
C HIS A 88 -10.25 24.17 -8.21
N PRO A 89 -11.21 23.60 -8.96
CA PRO A 89 -12.34 24.35 -9.52
C PRO A 89 -13.18 25.06 -8.43
N TYR A 90 -13.09 24.59 -7.19
CA TYR A 90 -13.66 25.22 -6.01
C TYR A 90 -12.55 25.53 -4.99
N LEU A 91 -11.89 26.67 -5.12
CA LEU A 91 -10.88 27.15 -4.15
C LEU A 91 -11.49 27.41 -2.76
N HIS A 92 -12.73 27.86 -2.75
CA HIS A 92 -13.54 28.05 -1.56
C HIS A 92 -14.93 27.50 -1.85
N LEU A 93 -15.38 26.56 -1.02
CA LEU A 93 -16.79 26.24 -0.98
C LEU A 93 -17.53 27.50 -0.48
N PRO A 94 -18.66 27.90 -1.11
CA PRO A 94 -19.45 29.05 -0.64
C PRO A 94 -20.14 28.77 0.71
N PHE A 95 -20.00 27.55 1.22
CA PHE A 95 -20.51 27.05 2.50
C PHE A 95 -19.38 26.33 3.24
N PRO A 96 -19.48 26.15 4.57
CA PRO A 96 -18.55 25.31 5.31
C PRO A 96 -18.46 23.92 4.69
N ALA A 97 -17.24 23.38 4.59
CA ALA A 97 -17.02 22.04 4.04
C ALA A 97 -17.81 21.00 4.83
N ALA A 98 -18.62 20.19 4.13
CA ALA A 98 -19.34 19.07 4.68
C ALA A 98 -18.71 17.74 4.22
N ASP A 99 -18.98 16.65 4.93
CA ASP A 99 -18.44 15.31 4.62
C ASP A 99 -18.77 14.84 3.18
N ASN A 100 -19.84 15.37 2.58
CA ASN A 100 -20.23 15.06 1.21
C ASN A 100 -19.36 15.75 0.15
N ASP A 101 -18.67 16.84 0.51
CA ASP A 101 -17.79 17.58 -0.39
C ASP A 101 -16.40 16.90 -0.55
N ASP A 102 -16.03 16.02 0.39
CA ASP A 102 -14.77 15.24 0.38
C ASP A 102 -14.90 13.91 -0.41
N ARG A 103 -16.14 13.50 -0.73
CA ARG A 103 -16.43 12.32 -1.55
C ARG A 103 -16.40 12.68 -3.03
N GLY A 104 -15.24 13.13 -3.54
CA GLY A 104 -15.09 13.53 -4.93
C GLY A 104 -15.75 12.55 -5.92
N GLY A 105 -16.77 13.04 -6.64
CA GLY A 105 -17.34 12.48 -7.88
C GLY A 105 -17.95 11.09 -7.81
#